data_AF-M0EXF9-F1
#
_entry.id   AF-M0EXF9-F1
#
_cell.length_a   1.000
_cell.length_b   1.000
_cell.length_c   1.000
_cell.angle_alpha   90.00
_cell.angle_beta   90.00
_cell.angle_gamma   90.00
#
_symmetry.space_group_name_H-M   'P 1'
#
loop_
_entity.id
_entity.type
_entity.pdbx_description
1 polymer ?
#
loop_
_entity_poly.entity_id
_entity_poly.type
_entity_poly.pdbx_seq_one_letter_code
_entity_poly.pdbx_strand_id
1 'polypeptide(L)'
;MLKEAGLSVYNGKMEQLNCRGAGSCGSCAVQVDGEVSEPGKKEKARLWFPPHHPSHDVRLACQTKVEGDVEVTKGRGLFGQHV
;
A
#
# COMPACT_ATOMS: atom_id res chain seq x y z
N MET A 1 5.73 -15.13 0.89
CA MET A 1 4.98 -14.08 0.15
C MET A 1 3.54 -14.03 0.65
N LEU A 2 2.88 -12.87 0.74
CA LEU A 2 1.48 -12.76 1.26
C LEU A 2 0.50 -13.75 0.60
N LYS A 3 0.66 -13.96 -0.72
CA LYS A 3 -0.18 -14.87 -1.50
C LYS A 3 -0.08 -16.33 -1.03
N GLU A 4 1.11 -16.77 -0.57
CA GLU A 4 1.31 -18.13 -0.04
C GLU A 4 0.57 -18.33 1.28
N ALA A 5 0.38 -17.25 2.04
CA ALA A 5 -0.42 -17.23 3.27
C ALA A 5 -1.92 -16.97 3.01
N GLY A 6 -2.35 -16.89 1.74
CA GLY A 6 -3.74 -16.58 1.39
C GLY A 6 -4.15 -15.13 1.71
N LEU A 7 -3.19 -14.21 1.88
CA LEU A 7 -3.44 -12.81 2.22
C LEU A 7 -3.28 -11.89 0.99
N SER A 8 -3.99 -10.76 1.02
CA SER A 8 -4.00 -9.74 -0.04
C SER A 8 -3.86 -8.33 0.53
N VAL A 9 -3.09 -7.49 -0.16
CA VAL A 9 -3.02 -6.03 0.10
C VAL A 9 -4.11 -5.24 -0.62
N TYR A 10 -4.97 -5.92 -1.38
CA TYR A 10 -6.02 -5.33 -2.17
C TYR A 10 -7.38 -5.70 -1.60
N ASN A 11 -8.29 -4.72 -1.58
CA ASN A 11 -9.66 -4.91 -1.13
C ASN A 11 -10.58 -5.13 -2.34
N GLY A 12 -11.44 -6.14 -2.26
CA GLY A 12 -12.51 -6.39 -3.24
C GLY A 12 -12.02 -6.39 -4.69
N LYS A 13 -12.63 -5.57 -5.55
CA LYS A 13 -12.32 -5.53 -6.99
C LYS A 13 -10.86 -5.19 -7.30
N MET A 14 -10.13 -4.56 -6.38
CA MET A 14 -8.71 -4.23 -6.61
C MET A 14 -7.81 -5.45 -6.59
N GLU A 15 -8.28 -6.63 -6.14
CA GLU A 15 -7.54 -7.89 -6.33
C GLU A 15 -7.25 -8.18 -7.81
N GLN A 16 -8.16 -7.75 -8.69
CA GLN A 16 -8.06 -7.97 -10.14
C GLN A 16 -7.66 -6.70 -10.90
N LEU A 17 -8.13 -5.53 -10.47
CA LEU A 17 -7.96 -4.25 -11.20
C LEU A 17 -6.73 -3.44 -10.77
N ASN A 18 -5.86 -3.96 -9.91
CA ASN A 18 -4.66 -3.25 -9.49
C ASN A 18 -3.66 -3.01 -10.64
N CYS A 19 -2.75 -2.06 -10.42
CA CYS A 19 -1.71 -1.68 -11.38
C CYS A 19 -0.51 -2.65 -11.46
N ARG A 20 -0.60 -3.84 -10.85
CA ARG A 20 0.45 -4.88 -10.87
C ARG A 20 1.85 -4.36 -10.47
N GLY A 21 1.89 -3.45 -9.49
CA GLY A 21 3.13 -2.90 -8.98
C GLY A 21 3.66 -1.65 -9.70
N ALA A 22 2.92 -1.10 -10.66
CA ALA A 22 3.31 0.12 -11.35
C ALA A 22 3.19 1.40 -10.50
N GLY A 23 2.82 1.34 -9.21
CA GLY A 23 2.73 2.51 -8.33
C GLY A 23 1.69 3.58 -8.73
N SER A 24 0.74 3.26 -9.62
CA SER A 24 -0.19 4.26 -10.21
C SER A 24 -1.64 4.18 -9.73
N CYS A 25 -2.09 3.04 -9.17
CA CYS A 25 -3.48 2.93 -8.68
C CYS A 25 -3.64 3.31 -7.19
N GLY A 26 -2.61 3.11 -6.38
CA GLY A 26 -2.67 3.36 -4.93
C GLY A 26 -3.49 2.36 -4.11
N SER A 27 -4.05 1.28 -4.70
CA SER A 27 -4.93 0.36 -3.96
C SER A 27 -4.21 -0.63 -3.04
N CYS A 28 -2.89 -0.74 -3.16
CA CYS A 28 -2.04 -1.50 -2.24
C CYS A 28 -1.58 -0.66 -1.03
N ALA A 29 -2.29 0.42 -0.70
CA ALA A 29 -1.95 1.22 0.46
C ALA A 29 -2.14 0.41 1.75
N VAL A 30 -1.13 0.46 2.60
CA VAL A 30 -1.05 -0.20 3.90
C VAL A 30 -0.35 0.71 4.89
N GLN A 31 -0.75 0.67 6.15
CA GLN A 31 0.06 1.25 7.23
C GLN A 31 1.15 0.24 7.57
N VAL A 32 2.36 0.74 7.85
CA VAL A 32 3.53 -0.08 8.14
C VAL A 32 4.20 0.46 9.39
N ASP A 33 4.43 -0.42 10.35
CA ASP A 33 5.30 -0.19 11.50
C ASP A 33 6.54 -1.10 11.37
N GLY A 34 7.72 -0.58 11.67
CA GLY A 34 8.99 -1.30 11.53
C GLY A 34 9.87 -0.89 10.34
N GLU A 35 10.86 -1.72 10.02
CA GLU A 35 12.00 -1.36 9.17
C GLU A 35 11.72 -1.57 7.67
N VAL A 36 11.50 -0.45 6.96
CA VAL A 36 11.29 -0.43 5.52
C VAL A 36 12.06 0.70 4.84
N SER A 37 12.32 0.51 3.54
CA SER A 37 12.96 1.52 2.71
C SER A 37 12.18 2.85 2.68
N GLU A 38 12.90 3.97 2.58
CA GLU A 38 12.33 5.31 2.37
C GLU A 38 11.38 5.38 1.16
N PRO A 39 10.30 6.19 1.22
CA PRO A 39 9.36 6.33 0.11
C PRO A 39 9.97 7.05 -1.10
N GLY A 40 9.80 6.43 -2.27
CA GLY A 40 10.22 6.99 -3.54
C GLY A 40 9.33 8.16 -4.01
N LYS A 41 9.82 8.95 -4.97
CA LYS A 41 9.08 10.11 -5.53
C LYS A 41 7.70 9.74 -6.08
N LYS A 42 7.61 8.61 -6.79
CA LYS A 42 6.36 8.12 -7.40
C LYS A 42 5.32 7.73 -6.37
N GLU A 43 5.75 7.06 -5.31
CA GLU A 43 4.91 6.70 -4.16
C GLU A 43 4.36 7.95 -3.48
N LYS A 44 5.24 8.90 -3.12
CA LYS A 44 4.85 10.19 -2.50
C LYS A 44 3.82 10.92 -3.35
N ALA A 45 4.08 11.06 -4.65
CA ALA A 45 3.17 11.70 -5.58
C ALA A 45 1.82 10.99 -5.64
N ARG A 46 1.80 9.65 -5.71
CA ARG A 46 0.55 8.88 -5.78
C ARG A 46 -0.30 9.01 -4.52
N LEU A 47 0.33 8.97 -3.34
CA LEU A 47 -0.36 9.08 -2.05
C LEU A 47 -0.86 10.50 -1.75
N TRP A 48 -0.33 11.51 -2.43
CA TRP A 48 -0.84 12.89 -2.38
C TRP A 48 -2.20 13.08 -3.10
N PHE A 49 -2.58 12.17 -4.00
CA PHE A 49 -3.78 12.30 -4.82
C PHE A 49 -4.94 11.45 -4.27
N PRO A 50 -6.20 11.91 -4.45
CA PRO A 50 -7.39 11.14 -4.08
C PRO A 50 -7.40 9.72 -4.65
N PRO A 51 -7.92 8.71 -3.91
CA PRO A 51 -8.63 8.85 -2.64
C PRO A 51 -7.71 8.90 -1.40
N HIS A 52 -6.40 8.96 -1.60
CA HIS A 52 -5.44 9.18 -0.51
C HIS A 52 -5.22 10.67 -0.26
N HIS A 53 -4.60 10.98 0.87
CA HIS A 53 -4.31 12.33 1.28
C HIS A 53 -2.93 12.39 1.94
N PRO A 54 -2.19 13.51 1.86
CA PRO A 54 -0.88 13.67 2.50
C PRO A 54 -0.86 13.44 4.02
N SER A 55 -2.01 13.50 4.69
CA SER A 55 -2.13 13.21 6.12
C SER A 55 -2.35 11.72 6.44
N HIS A 56 -2.54 10.86 5.43
CA HIS A 56 -2.63 9.43 5.65
C HIS A 56 -1.22 8.86 5.87
N ASP A 57 -1.03 8.18 6.99
CA ASP A 57 0.22 7.50 7.29
C ASP A 57 0.22 6.08 6.68
N VAL A 58 0.46 6.03 5.37
CA VAL A 58 0.45 4.78 4.60
C VAL A 58 1.60 4.73 3.61
N ARG A 59 1.97 3.50 3.25
CA ARG A 59 2.93 3.16 2.20
C ARG A 59 2.23 2.42 1.06
N LEU A 60 2.78 2.50 -0.15
CA LEU A 60 2.39 1.60 -1.23
C LEU A 60 3.19 0.31 -1.11
N ALA A 61 2.53 -0.79 -0.76
CA ALA A 61 3.21 -2.08 -0.57
C ALA A 61 4.04 -2.50 -1.80
N CYS A 62 3.60 -2.15 -3.01
CA CYS A 62 4.33 -2.49 -4.23
C CYS A 62 5.55 -1.63 -4.52
N GLN A 63 5.78 -0.55 -3.77
CA GLN A 63 6.93 0.35 -3.90
C GLN A 63 7.83 0.32 -2.65
N THR A 64 7.48 -0.49 -1.65
CA THR A 64 8.15 -0.55 -0.35
C THR A 64 8.97 -1.83 -0.27
N LYS A 65 10.23 -1.73 0.16
CA LYS A 65 11.09 -2.87 0.46
C LYS A 65 11.14 -3.08 1.97
N VAL A 66 10.93 -4.32 2.40
CA VAL A 66 11.13 -4.75 3.81
C VAL A 66 12.63 -4.88 4.06
N GLU A 67 13.10 -4.23 5.13
CA GLU A 67 14.52 -4.19 5.52
C GLU A 67 14.77 -4.84 6.88
N GLY A 68 13.71 -5.08 7.66
CA GLY A 68 13.72 -5.85 8.90
C GLY A 68 12.32 -6.35 9.27
N ASP A 69 12.06 -6.50 10.57
CA ASP A 69 10.75 -6.93 11.05
C ASP A 69 9.71 -5.80 10.88
N VAL A 70 8.52 -6.16 10.41
CA VAL A 70 7.44 -5.21 10.12
C VAL A 70 6.07 -5.75 10.53
N GLU A 71 5.22 -4.85 11.01
CA GLU A 71 3.78 -5.05 11.12
C GLU A 71 3.08 -4.26 10.02
N VAL A 72 2.15 -4.91 9.32
CA VAL A 72 1.46 -4.31 8.16
C VAL A 72 -0.04 -4.38 8.37
N THR A 73 -0.70 -3.22 8.40
CA THR A 73 -2.15 -3.11 8.54
C THR A 73 -2.79 -2.66 7.23
N LYS A 74 -3.76 -3.46 6.74
CA LYS A 74 -4.58 -3.08 5.59
C LYS A 74 -5.85 -2.35 6.04
N GLY A 75 -5.92 -1.05 5.73
CA GLY A 75 -7.12 -0.23 5.98
C GLY A 75 -8.34 -0.68 5.16
N ARG A 76 -9.52 -0.19 5.55
CA ARG A 76 -10.80 -0.41 4.86
C ARG A 76 -10.94 0.49 3.62
N GLY A 77 -12.02 0.29 2.87
CA GLY A 77 -12.31 1.01 1.62
C GLY A 77 -11.59 0.42 0.41
N LEU A 78 -11.99 0.78 -0.80
CA LEU A 78 -11.49 0.13 -2.02
C LEU A 78 -9.96 0.26 -2.20
N PHE A 79 -9.36 1.34 -1.71
CA PHE A 79 -7.92 1.61 -1.81
C PHE A 79 -7.18 1.39 -0.49
N GLY A 80 -7.87 1.01 0.57
CA GLY A 80 -7.32 0.98 1.93
C GLY A 80 -7.18 2.37 2.57
N GLN A 81 -7.92 3.37 2.06
CA GLN A 81 -7.81 4.76 2.48
C GLN A 81 -8.47 5.08 3.83
N HIS A 82 -9.13 4.11 4.45
CA HIS A 82 -9.74 4.26 5.78
C HIS A 82 -8.93 3.42 6.77
N VAL A 83 -7.85 4.03 7.24
CA VAL A 83 -6.95 3.53 8.29
C VAL A 83 -7.43 4.05 9.64
#